data_AF-A0A090T3H4-F1
#
_entry.id   AF-A0A090T3H4-F1
#
_cell.length_a   1.000
_cell.length_b   1.000
_cell.length_c   1.000
_cell.angle_alpha   90.00
_cell.angle_beta   90.00
_cell.angle_gamma   90.00
#
_symmetry.space_group_name_H-M   'P 1'
#
loop_
_entity.id
_entity.type
_entity.pdbx_description
1 polymer ?
#
loop_
_entity_poly.entity_id
_entity_poly.type
_entity_poly.pdbx_seq_one_letter_code
_entity_poly.pdbx_strand_id
1 'polypeptide(L)' 'MQAKTHILVVDDDEEIRLLLEEYLTKAGFQVSGAEDGVEMELFIKARGIRISFC' A
#
# COMPACT_ATOMS: atom_id res chain seq x y z
N MET A 1 -3.58 -9.75 19.39
CA MET A 1 -2.62 -9.12 18.45
C MET A 1 -3.42 -8.43 17.36
N GLN A 2 -3.51 -7.10 17.41
CA GLN A 2 -4.28 -6.34 16.43
C GLN A 2 -3.55 -6.46 15.08
N ALA A 3 -4.20 -7.06 14.08
CA ALA A 3 -3.66 -7.14 12.74
C ALA A 3 -3.53 -5.70 12.23
N LYS A 4 -2.30 -5.18 12.17
CA LYS A 4 -2.05 -3.88 11.54
C LYS A 4 -2.45 -4.02 10.07
N THR A 5 -3.59 -3.46 9.71
CA THR A 5 -4.08 -3.45 8.33
C THR A 5 -3.08 -2.69 7.48
N HIS A 6 -2.35 -3.40 6.64
CA HIS A 6 -1.48 -2.83 5.62
C HIS A 6 -2.29 -2.59 4.36
N ILE A 7 -2.08 -1.44 3.73
CA ILE A 7 -2.70 -1.06 2.46
C ILE A 7 -1.57 -0.93 1.44
N LEU A 8 -1.62 -1.73 0.38
CA LEU A 8 -0.73 -1.60 -0.76
C LEU A 8 -1.46 -0.76 -1.81
N VAL A 9 -0.84 0.33 -2.21
CA VAL A 9 -1.31 1.22 -3.28
C VAL A 9 -0.41 0.96 -4.47
N VAL A 10 -1.01 0.52 -5.58
CA VAL A 10 -0.31 0.32 -6.85
C VAL A 10 -0.82 1.40 -7.79
N ASP A 11 0.02 2.38 -8.08
CA ASP A 11 -0.33 3.53 -8.92
C ASP A 11 0.92 3.97 -9.68
N ASP A 12 0.76 4.23 -10.98
CA ASP A 12 1.84 4.71 -11.86
C ASP A 12 2.18 6.19 -11.57
N ASP A 13 1.25 6.94 -10.96
CA ASP A 13 1.43 8.34 -10.60
C ASP A 13 2.00 8.54 -9.19
N GLU A 14 3.21 9.11 -9.10
CA GLU A 14 3.91 9.36 -7.85
C GLU A 14 3.16 10.34 -6.93
N GLU A 15 2.53 11.37 -7.48
CA GLU A 15 1.76 12.35 -6.69
C GLU A 15 0.60 11.71 -5.93
N ILE A 16 -0.16 10.84 -6.60
CA ILE A 16 -1.31 10.15 -6.00
C ILE A 16 -0.81 9.18 -4.93
N ARG A 17 0.27 8.44 -5.21
CA ARG A 17 0.88 7.50 -4.28
C ARG A 17 1.33 8.17 -2.98
N LEU A 18 2.02 9.30 -3.07
CA LEU A 18 2.43 10.11 -1.91
C LEU A 18 1.25 10.66 -1.12
N LEU A 19 0.21 11.16 -1.81
CA LEU A 19 -0.99 11.69 -1.16
C LEU A 19 -1.71 10.59 -0.37
N LEU A 20 -1.87 9.41 -0.96
CA LEU A 20 -2.51 8.26 -0.33
C LEU A 20 -1.68 7.73 0.83
N GLU A 21 -0.35 7.65 0.68
CA GLU A 21 0.56 7.28 1.75
C GLU A 21 0.42 8.21 2.96
N GLU A 22 0.45 9.52 2.76
CA GLU A 22 0.31 10.49 3.85
C GLU A 22 -1.07 10.40 4.53
N TYR A 23 -2.14 10.28 3.73
CA TYR A 23 -3.51 10.25 4.24
C TYR A 23 -3.79 8.99 5.07
N LEU A 24 -3.43 7.82 4.55
CA LEU A 24 -3.68 6.55 5.22
C LEU A 24 -2.71 6.32 6.39
N THR A 25 -1.48 6.83 6.30
CA THR A 25 -0.54 6.85 7.45
C THR A 25 -1.09 7.72 8.58
N LYS A 26 -1.63 8.91 8.27
CA LYS A 26 -2.34 9.75 9.26
C LYS A 26 -3.56 9.06 9.87
N ALA A 27 -4.25 8.22 9.10
CA ALA A 27 -5.34 7.40 9.59
C ALA A 27 -4.88 6.19 10.45
N GLY A 28 -3.57 6.00 10.64
CA GLY A 28 -3.00 4.95 11.49
C GLY A 28 -2.83 3.60 10.78
N PHE A 29 -2.99 3.58 9.45
CA PHE A 29 -2.69 2.41 8.62
C PHE A 29 -1.23 2.43 8.20
N GLN A 30 -0.69 1.27 7.87
CA GLN A 30 0.61 1.20 7.21
C GLN A 30 0.37 1.09 5.71
N VAL A 31 0.99 2.00 4.96
CA VAL A 31 0.84 2.07 3.51
C VAL A 31 2.15 1.62 2.89
N SER A 32 2.05 0.96 1.75
CA SER A 32 3.19 0.70 0.88
C SER A 32 2.79 1.09 -0.53
N GLY A 33 3.63 1.88 -1.18
CA GLY A 33 3.52 2.15 -2.60
C GLY A 33 4.22 1.05 -3.39
N ALA A 34 3.63 0.62 -4.49
CA ALA A 34 4.33 -0.12 -5.53
C ALA A 34 4.12 0.61 -6.85
N GLU A 35 5.20 0.87 -7.57
CA GLU A 35 5.12 1.45 -8.92
C GLU A 35 4.95 0.39 -10.01
N ASP A 36 5.21 -0.88 -9.69
CA ASP A 36 5.12 -1.97 -10.64
C ASP A 36 4.56 -3.28 -10.04
N GLY A 37 4.23 -4.22 -10.93
CA GLY A 37 3.73 -5.54 -10.55
C GLY A 37 4.76 -6.40 -9.80
N VAL A 38 6.06 -6.09 -9.86
CA VAL A 38 7.15 -6.82 -9.22
C VAL A 38 7.27 -6.43 -7.74
N GLU A 39 7.23 -5.13 -7.44
CA GLU A 39 7.10 -4.61 -6.08
C GLU A 39 5.81 -5.10 -5.44
N MET A 40 4.70 -5.07 -6.20
CA MET A 40 3.42 -5.63 -5.73
C MET A 40 3.56 -7.10 -5.31
N GLU A 41 4.23 -7.92 -6.12
CA GLU A 41 4.42 -9.35 -5.84
C GLU A 41 5.28 -9.59 -4.59
N LEU A 42 6.33 -8.77 -4.37
CA LEU A 42 7.14 -8.81 -3.15
C LEU A 42 6.30 -8.53 -1.89
N PHE A 43 5.39 -7.55 -1.96
CA PHE A 43 4.51 -7.21 -0.84
C PHE A 43 3.47 -8.30 -0.56
N ILE A 44 2.85 -8.85 -1.61
CA ILE A 44 1.84 -9.93 -1.50
C ILE A 44 2.44 -11.18 -0.85
N LYS A 45 3.68 -11.54 -1.25
CA LYS A 45 4.37 -12.70 -0.70
C LYS A 45 4.72 -12.53 0.78
N ALA A 46 4.90 -11.28 1.22
CA ALA A 46 5.31 -10.99 2.58
C ALA A 46 4.17 -11.14 3.59
N ARG A 47 2.95 -10.68 3.27
CA ARG A 47 1.81 -10.64 4.20
C ARG A 47 0.48 -10.69 3.44
N GLY A 48 -0.54 -11.33 4.00
CA GLY A 48 -1.91 -11.30 3.44
C GLY A 48 -2.48 -9.88 3.48
N ILE A 49 -2.19 -9.09 2.45
CA ILE A 49 -2.54 -7.68 2.31
C ILE A 49 -3.84 -7.57 1.52
N ARG A 50 -4.72 -6.66 1.95
CA ARG A 50 -5.98 -6.37 1.26
C ARG A 50 -5.69 -5.29 0.22
N ILE A 51 -5.47 -5.71 -1.01
CA ILE A 51 -5.12 -4.83 -2.14
C ILE A 51 -6.38 -4.08 -2.56
N SER A 52 -6.30 -2.75 -2.60
CA SER A 52 -7.32 -1.91 -3.23
C SER A 52 -6.69 -1.28 -4.45
N PHE A 53 -6.99 -1.82 -5.62
CA PHE A 53 -6.62 -1.27 -6.91
C PHE A 53 -7.54 -0.09 -7.23
N CYS A 54 -6.99 1.05 -7.64
CA CYS A 54 -7.71 2.07 -8.39
C CYS A 54 -6.91 2.39 -9.64
#